data_AF-A0A015TSE6-F1
#
_entry.id   AF-A0A015TSE6-F1
#
_cell.length_a   1.000
_cell.length_b   1.000
_cell.length_c   1.000
_cell.angle_alpha   90.00
_cell.angle_beta   90.00
_cell.angle_gamma   90.00
#
_symmetry.space_group_name_H-M   'P 1'
#
loop_
_entity.id
_entity.type
_entity.pdbx_description
1 polymer ?
#
loop_
_entity_poly.entity_id
_entity_poly.type
_entity_poly.pdbx_seq_one_letter_code
_entity_poly.pdbx_strand_id
1 'polypeptide(L)'
;MLHHSSRISPKTRFCLKLLLLILPLIPIVVVYFMFDPYRVLHPYKRFDDSPMLLNEAHVGWQNYLQNRDSIAYNSFILGNSCTMAFLTGEWEKYLDKNDHAVRFYDNGESLGGVRQKLQLLDSVGAPLKNVLIVLDKKSLDKNAPLSGNNHLFSAEAAGISQLGFQLRFLQEFLYPDRMIPYIDYLIRHKYAPYMKGVINPGDPVREPYTNNFINPREKEIAQDGEIYWSRHEKEFKKRTNAGMEELPVIFASQIQVLRSIKKNL
;
A
#
# COMPACT_ATOMS: atom_id res chain seq x y z
N MET A 1 -48.10 23.45 -43.59
CA MET A 1 -46.78 22.83 -43.35
C MET A 1 -46.62 22.59 -41.86
N LEU A 2 -46.19 21.38 -41.51
CA LEU A 2 -46.11 20.81 -40.18
C LEU A 2 -45.16 21.58 -39.25
N HIS A 3 -45.57 21.81 -38.01
CA HIS A 3 -44.64 21.94 -36.89
C HIS A 3 -45.17 21.17 -35.68
N HIS A 4 -45.16 19.84 -35.80
CA HIS A 4 -45.39 18.96 -34.66
C HIS A 4 -44.08 18.87 -33.87
N SER A 5 -43.87 19.83 -32.97
CA SER A 5 -42.75 19.76 -32.03
C SER A 5 -43.05 18.62 -31.06
N SER A 6 -42.47 17.45 -31.31
CA SER A 6 -42.58 16.27 -30.46
C SER A 6 -42.03 16.61 -29.08
N ARG A 7 -42.91 16.93 -28.12
CA ARG A 7 -42.51 17.20 -26.74
C ARG A 7 -41.82 15.96 -26.18
N ILE A 8 -40.52 16.08 -25.92
CA ILE A 8 -39.71 15.04 -25.28
C ILE A 8 -40.41 14.59 -24.00
N SER A 9 -40.61 13.28 -23.84
CA SER A 9 -41.29 12.73 -22.65
C SER A 9 -40.51 13.09 -21.37
N PRO A 10 -41.17 13.26 -20.21
CA PRO A 10 -40.47 13.55 -18.95
C PRO A 10 -39.38 12.52 -18.61
N LYS A 11 -39.61 11.23 -18.92
CA LYS A 11 -38.62 10.15 -18.75
C LYS A 11 -37.41 10.36 -19.65
N THR A 12 -37.62 10.66 -20.93
CA THR A 12 -36.53 10.93 -21.88
C THR A 12 -35.74 12.18 -21.46
N ARG A 13 -36.42 13.24 -21.01
CA ARG A 13 -35.77 14.45 -20.49
C ARG A 13 -34.93 14.16 -19.24
N PHE A 14 -35.42 13.31 -18.35
CA PHE A 14 -34.68 12.86 -17.17
C PHE A 14 -33.43 12.08 -17.56
N CYS A 15 -33.54 11.08 -18.45
CA CYS A 15 -32.39 10.31 -18.93
C CYS A 15 -31.35 11.18 -19.64
N LEU A 16 -31.79 12.14 -20.47
CA LEU A 16 -30.88 13.07 -21.15
C LEU A 16 -30.12 13.95 -20.16
N LYS A 17 -30.78 14.45 -19.11
CA LYS A 17 -30.11 15.22 -18.05
C LYS A 17 -29.08 14.37 -17.29
N LEU A 18 -29.43 13.12 -16.99
CA LEU A 18 -28.51 12.19 -16.32
C LEU A 18 -27.30 11.85 -17.21
N LEU A 19 -27.52 11.64 -18.51
CA LEU A 19 -26.43 11.43 -19.47
C LEU A 19 -25.52 12.64 -19.59
N LEU A 20 -26.08 13.86 -19.67
CA LEU A 20 -25.29 15.10 -19.69
C LEU A 20 -24.48 15.29 -18.41
N LEU A 21 -25.01 14.87 -17.26
CA LEU A 21 -24.29 14.91 -15.98
C LEU A 21 -23.13 13.91 -15.93
N ILE A 22 -23.29 12.71 -16.51
CA ILE A 22 -22.28 11.64 -16.51
C ILE A 22 -21.24 11.84 -17.60
N LEU A 23 -21.59 12.51 -18.70
CA LEU A 23 -20.73 12.73 -19.86
C LEU A 23 -19.29 13.18 -19.52
N PRO A 24 -19.05 14.18 -18.64
CA PRO A 24 -17.69 14.57 -18.27
C PRO A 24 -16.93 13.51 -17.46
N LEU A 25 -17.61 12.56 -16.81
CA LEU A 25 -16.99 11.48 -16.04
C LEU A 25 -16.50 10.32 -16.93
N ILE A 26 -17.08 10.14 -18.12
CA ILE A 26 -16.72 9.03 -19.02
C ILE A 26 -15.22 9.06 -19.37
N PRO A 27 -14.63 10.18 -19.83
CA PRO A 27 -13.19 10.22 -20.13
C PRO A 27 -12.33 9.91 -18.90
N ILE A 28 -12.74 10.34 -17.72
CA ILE A 28 -12.02 10.09 -16.46
C ILE A 28 -12.01 8.59 -16.13
N VAL A 29 -13.17 7.94 -16.24
CA VAL A 29 -13.28 6.49 -16.04
C VAL A 29 -12.47 5.73 -17.08
N VAL A 30 -12.45 6.19 -18.34
CA VAL A 30 -11.58 5.62 -19.39
C VAL A 30 -10.11 5.75 -19.01
N VAL A 31 -9.65 6.91 -18.53
CA VAL A 31 -8.27 7.09 -18.03
C VAL A 31 -7.94 6.09 -16.92
N TYR A 32 -8.85 5.87 -15.96
CA TYR A 32 -8.64 4.88 -14.89
C TYR A 32 -8.34 3.47 -15.46
N PHE A 33 -9.21 2.97 -16.34
CA PHE A 33 -9.05 1.61 -16.90
C PHE A 33 -7.88 1.50 -17.88
N MET A 34 -7.55 2.57 -18.61
CA MET A 34 -6.43 2.57 -19.56
C MET A 34 -5.07 2.59 -18.86
N PHE A 35 -4.93 3.38 -17.80
CA PHE A 35 -3.61 3.61 -17.18
C PHE A 35 -3.41 2.87 -15.86
N ASP A 36 -4.48 2.35 -15.25
CA ASP A 36 -4.45 1.65 -13.97
C ASP A 36 -3.62 2.39 -12.91
N PRO A 37 -4.07 3.58 -12.47
CA PRO A 37 -3.27 4.48 -11.63
C PRO A 37 -2.74 3.79 -10.37
N TYR A 38 -3.56 2.96 -9.73
CA TYR A 38 -3.21 2.26 -8.49
C TYR A 38 -2.60 0.88 -8.70
N ARG A 39 -2.41 0.45 -9.96
CA ARG A 39 -1.87 -0.89 -10.31
C ARG A 39 -2.70 -2.03 -9.72
N VAL A 40 -4.03 -1.92 -9.77
CA VAL A 40 -5.00 -2.86 -9.16
C VAL A 40 -5.78 -3.68 -10.19
N LEU A 41 -5.55 -3.47 -11.49
CA LEU A 41 -6.28 -4.12 -12.58
C LEU A 41 -5.46 -5.23 -13.25
N HIS A 42 -4.14 -5.11 -13.30
CA HIS A 42 -3.26 -6.02 -14.04
C HIS A 42 -2.07 -6.52 -13.21
N PRO A 43 -1.46 -7.66 -13.59
CA PRO A 43 -0.15 -8.02 -13.07
C PRO A 43 0.95 -7.15 -13.69
N TYR A 44 1.95 -6.79 -12.88
CA TYR A 44 3.08 -5.95 -13.27
C TYR A 44 4.40 -6.60 -12.89
N LYS A 45 5.40 -6.53 -13.78
CA LYS A 45 6.78 -6.94 -13.44
C LYS A 45 7.35 -6.11 -12.28
N ARG A 46 6.99 -4.82 -12.26
CA ARG A 46 7.31 -3.87 -11.21
C ARG A 46 6.11 -2.96 -11.01
N PHE A 47 5.63 -2.90 -9.78
CA PHE A 47 4.51 -2.04 -9.43
C PHE A 47 4.95 -0.59 -9.20
N ASP A 48 6.14 -0.38 -8.65
CA ASP A 48 6.65 0.95 -8.29
C ASP A 48 7.07 1.83 -9.48
N ASP A 49 7.05 1.28 -10.69
CA ASP A 49 7.04 2.04 -11.95
C ASP A 49 5.63 2.59 -12.23
N SER A 50 5.08 3.36 -11.28
CA SER A 50 3.83 4.09 -11.44
C SER A 50 4.05 5.54 -11.00
N PRO A 51 3.49 6.52 -11.73
CA PRO A 51 3.53 7.90 -11.27
C PRO A 51 2.61 8.12 -10.07
N MET A 52 1.71 7.19 -9.72
CA MET A 52 0.88 7.29 -8.52
C MET A 52 1.59 6.66 -7.32
N LEU A 53 1.45 7.26 -6.14
CA LEU A 53 1.80 6.60 -4.88
C LEU A 53 0.85 5.42 -4.64
N LEU A 54 1.44 4.25 -4.43
CA LEU A 54 0.68 3.00 -4.37
C LEU A 54 0.37 2.58 -2.93
N ASN A 55 -0.61 1.70 -2.81
CA ASN A 55 -0.90 1.01 -1.55
C ASN A 55 0.18 -0.05 -1.30
N GLU A 56 0.96 0.15 -0.25
CA GLU A 56 2.07 -0.73 0.15
C GLU A 56 1.63 -2.16 0.45
N ALA A 57 0.51 -2.32 1.15
CA ALA A 57 -0.03 -3.63 1.47
C ALA A 57 -0.51 -4.35 0.20
N HIS A 58 -1.21 -3.64 -0.71
CA HIS A 58 -1.66 -4.24 -1.97
C HIS A 58 -0.48 -4.70 -2.83
N VAL A 59 0.48 -3.81 -3.06
CA VAL A 59 1.63 -4.12 -3.89
C VAL A 59 2.48 -5.22 -3.27
N GLY A 60 2.74 -5.17 -1.96
CA GLY A 60 3.49 -6.21 -1.27
C GLY A 60 2.84 -7.59 -1.40
N TRP A 61 1.50 -7.64 -1.30
CA TRP A 61 0.73 -8.86 -1.50
C TRP A 61 0.79 -9.38 -2.94
N GLN A 62 0.61 -8.50 -3.94
CA GLN A 62 0.70 -8.91 -5.34
C GLN A 62 2.11 -9.39 -5.72
N ASN A 63 3.15 -8.71 -5.24
CA ASN A 63 4.53 -9.15 -5.43
C ASN A 63 4.78 -10.54 -4.84
N TYR A 64 4.28 -10.82 -3.63
CA TYR A 64 4.37 -12.16 -3.05
C TYR A 64 3.64 -13.19 -3.93
N LEU A 65 2.38 -12.94 -4.28
CA LEU A 65 1.58 -13.88 -5.09
C LEU A 65 2.21 -14.20 -6.44
N GLN A 66 2.80 -13.22 -7.12
CA GLN A 66 3.41 -13.42 -8.43
C GLN A 66 4.70 -14.24 -8.37
N ASN A 67 5.40 -14.24 -7.23
CA ASN A 67 6.72 -14.84 -7.11
C ASN A 67 6.74 -16.12 -6.28
N ARG A 68 5.70 -16.40 -5.49
CA ARG A 68 5.65 -17.54 -4.54
C ARG A 68 5.81 -18.92 -5.21
N ASP A 69 5.48 -19.05 -6.49
CA ASP A 69 5.61 -20.31 -7.21
C ASP A 69 7.05 -20.54 -7.72
N SER A 70 7.85 -19.46 -7.82
CA SER A 70 9.26 -19.51 -8.25
C SER A 70 10.24 -19.36 -7.09
N ILE A 71 9.83 -18.69 -6.01
CA ILE A 71 10.63 -18.47 -4.81
C ILE A 71 9.86 -19.07 -3.64
N ALA A 72 10.47 -20.06 -2.99
CA ALA A 72 9.88 -20.75 -1.84
C ALA A 72 9.95 -19.87 -0.58
N TYR A 73 9.20 -18.77 -0.58
CA TYR A 73 9.09 -17.89 0.58
C TYR A 73 8.55 -18.66 1.78
N ASN A 74 9.32 -18.66 2.86
CA ASN A 74 8.93 -19.29 4.11
C ASN A 74 9.20 -18.42 5.34
N SER A 75 9.71 -17.21 5.11
CA SER A 75 10.13 -16.28 6.14
C SER A 75 9.51 -14.91 5.86
N PHE A 76 8.86 -14.31 6.86
CA PHE A 76 8.03 -13.10 6.65
C PHE A 76 8.37 -12.00 7.65
N ILE A 77 8.69 -10.81 7.15
CA ILE A 77 8.83 -9.60 7.97
C ILE A 77 7.54 -8.80 7.87
N LEU A 78 6.79 -8.70 8.96
CA LEU A 78 5.51 -8.01 9.05
C LEU A 78 5.60 -6.78 9.95
N GLY A 79 4.76 -5.78 9.70
CA GLY A 79 4.67 -4.60 10.54
C GLY A 79 4.44 -3.33 9.75
N ASN A 80 4.76 -2.21 10.38
CA ASN A 80 4.61 -0.89 9.76
C ASN A 80 5.87 -0.46 8.99
N SER A 81 5.96 0.82 8.61
CA SER A 81 7.12 1.40 7.92
C SER A 81 8.45 1.23 8.68
N CYS A 82 8.45 1.00 9.99
CA CYS A 82 9.66 0.68 10.75
C CYS A 82 10.35 -0.62 10.28
N THR A 83 9.63 -1.51 9.59
CA THR A 83 10.23 -2.69 8.94
C THR A 83 11.29 -2.33 7.89
N MET A 84 11.34 -1.08 7.40
CA MET A 84 12.37 -0.60 6.48
C MET A 84 13.80 -0.76 7.03
N ALA A 85 13.95 -0.79 8.36
CA ALA A 85 15.24 -1.00 9.01
C ALA A 85 15.70 -2.49 9.02
N PHE A 86 14.84 -3.41 8.60
CA PHE A 86 15.08 -4.85 8.66
C PHE A 86 15.07 -5.42 7.23
N LEU A 87 16.24 -5.42 6.60
CA LEU A 87 16.40 -5.96 5.24
C LEU A 87 16.33 -7.49 5.27
N THR A 88 15.57 -8.07 4.34
CA THR A 88 15.42 -9.54 4.25
C THR A 88 16.76 -10.25 4.10
N GLY A 89 17.64 -9.77 3.22
CA GLY A 89 18.95 -10.39 2.98
C GLY A 89 19.91 -10.35 4.18
N GLU A 90 19.76 -9.36 5.08
CA GLU A 90 20.52 -9.34 6.33
C GLU A 90 19.96 -10.34 7.34
N TRP A 91 18.63 -10.50 7.38
CA TRP A 91 17.99 -11.48 8.27
C TRP A 91 18.24 -12.92 7.82
N GLU A 92 18.22 -13.19 6.52
CA GLU A 92 18.48 -14.52 5.92
C GLU A 92 19.84 -15.10 6.30
N LYS A 93 20.86 -14.27 6.61
CA LYS A 93 22.17 -14.74 7.12
C LYS A 93 22.09 -15.53 8.42
N TYR A 94 20.99 -15.39 9.15
CA TYR A 94 20.72 -16.05 10.43
C TYR A 94 19.65 -17.14 10.32
N LEU A 95 19.14 -17.40 9.11
CA LEU A 95 18.15 -18.45 8.82
C LEU A 95 18.82 -19.66 8.17
N ASP A 96 18.05 -20.72 7.94
CA ASP A 96 18.58 -21.87 7.20
C ASP A 96 18.87 -21.49 5.75
N LYS A 97 19.84 -22.15 5.12
CA LYS A 97 20.35 -21.83 3.77
C LYS A 97 19.26 -21.73 2.68
N ASN A 98 18.14 -22.44 2.84
CA ASN A 98 17.04 -22.48 1.87
C ASN A 98 15.83 -21.64 2.31
N ASP A 99 15.97 -20.86 3.39
CA ASP A 99 14.92 -19.96 3.84
C ASP A 99 14.98 -18.67 3.02
N HIS A 100 13.80 -18.26 2.55
CA HIS A 100 13.65 -17.06 1.72
C HIS A 100 12.65 -16.11 2.38
N ALA A 101 13.12 -14.89 2.63
CA ALA A 101 12.40 -13.87 3.35
C ALA A 101 11.78 -12.84 2.41
N VAL A 102 10.55 -12.45 2.72
CA VAL A 102 9.84 -11.34 2.07
C VAL A 102 9.29 -10.39 3.12
N ARG A 103 9.40 -9.10 2.86
CA ARG A 103 8.79 -8.05 3.68
C ARG A 103 7.34 -7.86 3.25
N PHE A 104 6.42 -7.88 4.19
CA PHE A 104 5.00 -7.66 3.92
C PHE A 104 4.40 -6.67 4.91
N TYR A 105 4.68 -5.39 4.64
CA TYR A 105 4.37 -4.26 5.54
C TYR A 105 3.18 -3.43 5.05
N ASP A 106 2.75 -2.48 5.88
CA ASP A 106 1.82 -1.42 5.51
C ASP A 106 2.24 -0.09 6.17
N ASN A 107 1.84 1.05 5.62
CA ASN A 107 2.13 2.35 6.20
C ASN A 107 1.33 2.54 7.50
N GLY A 108 1.99 2.60 8.65
CA GLY A 108 1.28 2.75 9.94
C GLY A 108 0.40 1.55 10.31
N GLU A 109 0.79 0.35 9.86
CA GLU A 109 0.14 -0.95 10.10
C GLU A 109 -0.42 -1.11 11.52
N SER A 110 -1.57 -1.78 11.63
CA SER A 110 -2.19 -2.12 12.92
C SER A 110 -1.91 -3.57 13.34
N LEU A 111 -2.02 -3.87 14.63
CA LEU A 111 -1.95 -5.23 15.15
C LEU A 111 -3.04 -6.13 14.51
N GLY A 112 -4.21 -5.56 14.26
CA GLY A 112 -5.27 -6.25 13.52
C GLY A 112 -4.92 -6.55 12.06
N GLY A 113 -4.23 -5.64 11.38
CA GLY A 113 -3.74 -5.83 10.00
C GLY A 113 -2.66 -6.91 9.91
N VAL A 114 -1.73 -6.95 10.87
CA VAL A 114 -0.75 -8.05 10.99
C VAL A 114 -1.45 -9.41 11.11
N ARG A 115 -2.45 -9.52 11.98
CA ARG A 115 -3.25 -10.74 12.11
C ARG A 115 -3.92 -11.11 10.78
N GLN A 116 -4.52 -10.14 10.09
CA GLN A 116 -5.21 -10.38 8.82
C GLN A 116 -4.24 -10.87 7.73
N LYS A 117 -3.01 -10.33 7.67
CA LYS A 117 -1.97 -10.80 6.74
C LYS A 117 -1.55 -12.23 7.03
N LEU A 118 -1.35 -12.58 8.29
CA LEU A 118 -1.04 -13.97 8.68
C LEU A 118 -2.17 -14.93 8.30
N GLN A 119 -3.43 -14.54 8.52
CA GLN A 119 -4.58 -15.34 8.11
C GLN A 119 -4.66 -15.53 6.59
N LEU A 120 -4.31 -14.51 5.81
CA LEU A 120 -4.30 -14.62 4.35
C LEU A 120 -3.11 -15.47 3.85
N LEU A 121 -1.95 -15.37 4.50
CA LEU A 121 -0.82 -16.27 4.20
C LEU A 121 -1.19 -17.72 4.46
N ASP A 122 -1.85 -18.01 5.58
CA ASP A 122 -2.38 -19.34 5.91
C ASP A 122 -3.44 -19.81 4.91
N SER A 123 -4.39 -18.93 4.52
CA SER A 123 -5.46 -19.30 3.56
C SER A 123 -4.94 -19.71 2.19
N VAL A 124 -3.76 -19.23 1.80
CA VAL A 124 -3.11 -19.60 0.54
C VAL A 124 -2.03 -20.69 0.69
N GLY A 125 -1.90 -21.29 1.88
CA GLY A 125 -0.94 -22.36 2.15
C GLY A 125 0.53 -21.91 2.17
N ALA A 126 0.79 -20.65 2.54
CA ALA A 126 2.16 -20.15 2.67
C ALA A 126 2.90 -20.86 3.82
N PRO A 127 4.12 -21.38 3.61
CA PRO A 127 4.90 -21.98 4.69
C PRO A 127 5.35 -20.93 5.72
N LEU A 128 4.75 -20.87 6.90
CA LEU A 128 5.11 -19.88 7.93
C LEU A 128 6.23 -20.38 8.86
N LYS A 129 7.42 -20.63 8.33
CA LYS A 129 8.55 -21.15 9.12
C LYS A 129 9.14 -20.12 10.08
N ASN A 130 9.42 -18.92 9.58
CA ASN A 130 9.97 -17.82 10.39
C ASN A 130 9.11 -16.56 10.22
N VAL A 131 8.74 -15.91 11.31
CA VAL A 131 7.96 -14.66 11.26
C VAL A 131 8.57 -13.63 12.20
N LEU A 132 9.01 -12.51 11.62
CA LEU A 132 9.45 -11.33 12.36
C LEU A 132 8.35 -10.27 12.32
N ILE A 133 7.81 -9.88 13.48
CA ILE A 133 6.79 -8.84 13.58
C ILE A 133 7.40 -7.60 14.24
N VAL A 134 7.48 -6.51 13.49
CA VAL A 134 7.96 -5.21 13.97
C VAL A 134 6.77 -4.34 14.34
N LEU A 135 6.61 -4.07 15.64
CA LEU A 135 5.49 -3.29 16.18
C LEU A 135 6.01 -2.07 16.94
N ASP A 136 5.29 -0.96 16.80
CA ASP A 136 5.40 0.20 17.68
C ASP A 136 4.11 0.40 18.48
N LYS A 137 4.09 1.45 19.31
CA LYS A 137 2.91 1.81 20.10
C LYS A 137 1.65 2.01 19.23
N LYS A 138 1.77 2.65 18.07
CA LYS A 138 0.61 2.94 17.19
C LYS A 138 0.07 1.65 16.57
N SER A 139 0.95 0.73 16.20
CA SER A 139 0.56 -0.59 15.73
C SER A 139 -0.16 -1.37 16.82
N LEU A 140 0.36 -1.38 18.05
CA LEU A 140 -0.23 -2.07 19.19
C LEU A 140 -1.59 -1.49 19.61
N ASP A 141 -1.76 -0.17 19.56
CA ASP A 141 -3.00 0.52 19.96
C ASP A 141 -4.23 0.03 19.18
N LYS A 142 -4.06 -0.31 17.89
CA LYS A 142 -5.16 -0.68 17.00
C LYS A 142 -5.29 -2.20 16.83
N ASN A 143 -6.34 -2.77 17.42
CA ASN A 143 -6.62 -4.20 17.39
C ASN A 143 -7.32 -4.70 16.10
N ALA A 144 -7.83 -3.79 15.26
CA ALA A 144 -8.53 -4.11 14.00
C ALA A 144 -7.70 -3.65 12.77
N PRO A 145 -7.85 -4.30 11.61
CA PRO A 145 -7.29 -3.80 10.35
C PRO A 145 -7.76 -2.37 10.07
N LEU A 146 -6.90 -1.58 9.44
CA LEU A 146 -7.25 -0.24 9.01
C LEU A 146 -8.21 -0.31 7.80
N SER A 147 -9.24 0.53 7.79
CA SER A 147 -10.34 0.45 6.80
C SER A 147 -10.14 1.31 5.55
N GLY A 148 -9.11 2.16 5.54
CA GLY A 148 -8.77 3.03 4.41
C GLY A 148 -8.33 2.23 3.18
N ASN A 149 -8.57 2.77 1.99
CA ASN A 149 -8.19 2.11 0.73
C ASN A 149 -6.67 1.92 0.59
N ASN A 150 -5.87 2.76 1.23
CA ASN A 150 -4.42 2.65 1.32
C ASN A 150 -3.94 1.49 2.21
N HIS A 151 -4.87 0.78 2.88
CA HIS A 151 -4.63 -0.43 3.68
C HIS A 151 -5.34 -1.67 3.09
N LEU A 152 -6.10 -1.48 2.00
CA LEU A 152 -6.89 -2.53 1.36
C LEU A 152 -6.04 -3.30 0.35
N PHE A 153 -5.58 -4.51 0.71
CA PHE A 153 -4.63 -5.26 -0.13
C PHE A 153 -5.23 -6.40 -0.95
N SER A 154 -6.35 -6.98 -0.51
CA SER A 154 -7.12 -7.93 -1.32
C SER A 154 -8.61 -7.89 -0.95
N ALA A 155 -9.47 -8.28 -1.90
CA ALA A 155 -10.91 -8.39 -1.65
C ALA A 155 -11.22 -9.46 -0.59
N GLU A 156 -10.50 -10.58 -0.63
CA GLU A 156 -10.60 -11.70 0.32
C GLU A 156 -10.27 -11.25 1.76
N ALA A 157 -9.13 -10.57 1.96
CA ALA A 157 -8.74 -10.10 3.28
C ALA A 157 -9.78 -9.16 3.88
N ALA A 158 -10.36 -8.28 3.05
CA ALA A 158 -11.39 -7.34 3.49
C ALA A 158 -12.80 -7.95 3.57
N GLY A 159 -13.01 -9.19 3.15
CA GLY A 159 -14.32 -9.84 3.14
C GLY A 159 -15.32 -9.16 2.19
N ILE A 160 -14.83 -8.59 1.07
CA ILE A 160 -15.66 -7.91 0.06
C ILE A 160 -15.58 -8.62 -1.29
N SER A 161 -16.52 -8.33 -2.18
CA SER A 161 -16.47 -8.84 -3.56
C SER A 161 -15.36 -8.17 -4.37
N GLN A 162 -14.89 -8.85 -5.42
CA GLN A 162 -13.92 -8.28 -6.37
C GLN A 162 -14.45 -6.98 -7.01
N LEU A 163 -15.74 -6.94 -7.33
CA LEU A 163 -16.38 -5.71 -7.80
C LEU A 163 -16.32 -4.60 -6.75
N GLY A 164 -16.60 -4.92 -5.48
CA GLY A 164 -16.51 -3.96 -4.37
C GLY A 164 -15.09 -3.42 -4.17
N PHE A 165 -14.08 -4.28 -4.31
CA PHE A 165 -12.67 -3.88 -4.29
C PHE A 165 -12.37 -2.88 -5.42
N GLN A 166 -12.73 -3.21 -6.67
CA GLN A 166 -12.48 -2.32 -7.81
C GLN A 166 -13.24 -1.00 -7.73
N LEU A 167 -14.49 -1.03 -7.25
CA LEU A 167 -15.29 0.19 -7.06
C LEU A 167 -14.67 1.12 -6.02
N ARG A 168 -13.99 0.61 -4.99
CA ARG A 168 -13.30 1.44 -4.00
C ARG A 168 -12.15 2.25 -4.62
N PHE A 169 -11.33 1.63 -5.46
CA PHE A 169 -10.21 2.32 -6.14
C PHE A 169 -10.71 3.26 -7.23
N LEU A 170 -11.74 2.87 -7.98
CA LEU A 170 -12.38 3.76 -8.95
C LEU A 170 -12.96 4.99 -8.25
N GLN A 171 -13.70 4.80 -7.15
CA GLN A 171 -14.25 5.90 -6.36
C GLN A 171 -13.14 6.81 -5.81
N GLU A 172 -12.04 6.25 -5.33
CA GLU A 172 -10.87 7.02 -4.87
C GLU A 172 -10.27 7.87 -5.99
N PHE A 173 -10.12 7.29 -7.19
CA PHE A 173 -9.60 7.99 -8.34
C PHE A 173 -10.48 9.17 -8.74
N LEU A 174 -11.81 9.05 -8.61
CA LEU A 174 -12.76 10.10 -8.97
C LEU A 174 -12.71 11.33 -8.04
N TYR A 175 -12.04 11.26 -6.89
CA TYR A 175 -11.85 12.46 -6.06
C TYR A 175 -10.88 13.45 -6.73
N PRO A 176 -11.23 14.75 -6.81
CA PRO A 176 -10.41 15.75 -7.51
C PRO A 176 -8.97 15.86 -7.01
N ASP A 177 -8.72 15.67 -5.71
CA ASP A 177 -7.39 15.71 -5.10
C ASP A 177 -6.51 14.51 -5.50
N ARG A 178 -7.09 13.44 -6.05
CA ARG A 178 -6.37 12.30 -6.63
C ARG A 178 -6.30 12.38 -8.15
N MET A 179 -7.44 12.65 -8.77
CA MET A 179 -7.61 12.72 -10.21
C MET A 179 -6.76 13.82 -10.85
N ILE A 180 -6.85 15.05 -10.32
CA ILE A 180 -6.25 16.23 -10.96
C ILE A 180 -4.71 16.12 -10.98
N PRO A 181 -4.02 15.78 -9.87
CA PRO A 181 -2.58 15.58 -9.90
C PRO A 181 -2.14 14.50 -10.89
N TYR A 182 -2.88 13.39 -10.97
CA TYR A 182 -2.54 12.27 -11.84
C TYR A 182 -2.70 12.60 -13.33
N ILE A 183 -3.87 13.11 -13.72
CA ILE A 183 -4.12 13.51 -15.12
C ILE A 183 -3.14 14.62 -15.52
N ASP A 184 -2.88 15.56 -14.62
CA ASP A 184 -1.94 16.63 -14.93
C ASP A 184 -0.50 16.12 -15.14
N TYR A 185 -0.06 15.19 -14.29
CA TYR A 185 1.25 14.56 -14.46
C TYR A 185 1.33 13.74 -15.76
N LEU A 186 0.26 13.04 -16.15
CA LEU A 186 0.19 12.33 -17.43
C LEU A 186 0.33 13.27 -18.63
N ILE A 187 -0.16 14.51 -18.54
CA ILE A 187 -0.08 15.49 -19.63
C ILE A 187 1.28 16.20 -19.65
N ARG A 188 1.75 16.66 -18.49
CA ARG A 188 2.91 17.54 -18.39
C ARG A 188 4.23 16.81 -18.15
N HIS A 189 4.18 15.59 -17.62
CA HIS A 189 5.34 14.83 -17.14
C HIS A 189 6.25 15.64 -16.20
N LYS A 190 5.67 16.55 -15.43
CA LYS A 190 6.38 17.45 -14.51
C LYS A 190 5.74 17.39 -13.14
N TYR A 191 6.52 17.00 -12.15
CA TYR A 191 6.10 17.01 -10.76
C TYR A 191 5.92 18.46 -10.27
N ALA A 192 4.82 18.71 -9.55
CA ALA A 192 4.50 20.01 -8.97
C ALA A 192 4.19 19.90 -7.46
N PRO A 193 4.38 20.95 -6.65
CA PRO A 193 4.20 20.86 -5.19
C PRO A 193 2.84 20.34 -4.72
N TYR A 194 1.74 20.63 -5.43
CA TYR A 194 0.40 20.16 -5.09
C TYR A 194 0.18 18.65 -5.37
N MET A 195 1.11 18.00 -6.07
CA MET A 195 1.08 16.57 -6.34
C MET A 195 1.64 15.74 -5.17
N LYS A 196 2.22 16.41 -4.16
CA LYS A 196 2.83 15.77 -3.00
C LYS A 196 1.81 14.92 -2.23
N GLY A 197 2.16 13.65 -2.00
CA GLY A 197 1.27 12.68 -1.35
C GLY A 197 0.27 12.02 -2.30
N VAL A 198 0.39 12.27 -3.60
CA VAL A 198 -0.41 11.62 -4.65
C VAL A 198 0.51 11.03 -5.71
N ILE A 199 1.46 11.82 -6.23
CA ILE A 199 2.38 11.40 -7.30
C ILE A 199 3.72 10.97 -6.71
N ASN A 200 4.27 9.88 -7.24
CA ASN A 200 5.63 9.42 -6.95
C ASN A 200 6.64 10.30 -7.72
N PRO A 201 7.61 10.94 -7.04
CA PRO A 201 8.59 11.83 -7.69
C PRO A 201 9.61 11.13 -8.61
N GLY A 202 9.66 9.79 -8.68
CA GLY A 202 10.23 9.08 -9.84
C GLY A 202 11.26 7.99 -9.56
N ASP A 203 11.76 7.86 -8.32
CA ASP A 203 12.70 6.78 -8.01
C ASP A 203 11.95 5.51 -7.58
N PRO A 204 12.38 4.32 -8.04
CA PRO A 204 11.92 3.06 -7.49
C PRO A 204 12.21 3.01 -5.99
N VAL A 205 11.17 2.74 -5.20
CA VAL A 205 11.26 2.70 -3.73
C VAL A 205 11.29 1.28 -3.19
N ARG A 206 11.14 0.27 -4.05
CA ARG A 206 10.96 -1.12 -3.60
C ARG A 206 11.78 -2.12 -4.43
N GLU A 207 12.37 -3.09 -3.75
CA GLU A 207 12.89 -4.29 -4.42
C GLU A 207 11.74 -5.17 -4.95
N PRO A 208 11.87 -5.76 -6.16
CA PRO A 208 10.76 -6.41 -6.83
C PRO A 208 10.33 -7.75 -6.17
N TYR A 209 11.24 -8.45 -5.50
CA TYR A 209 10.99 -9.80 -4.97
C TYR A 209 10.80 -9.79 -3.45
N THR A 210 11.66 -9.08 -2.74
CA THR A 210 11.72 -9.05 -1.27
C THR A 210 10.80 -8.00 -0.65
N ASN A 211 10.28 -7.07 -1.45
CA ASN A 211 9.60 -5.84 -1.00
C ASN A 211 10.43 -4.96 -0.04
N ASN A 212 11.76 -5.13 0.01
CA ASN A 212 12.61 -4.23 0.77
C ASN A 212 12.49 -2.80 0.25
N PHE A 213 12.60 -1.84 1.15
CA PHE A 213 12.68 -0.44 0.76
C PHE A 213 14.07 -0.15 0.20
N ILE A 214 14.11 0.52 -0.96
CA ILE A 214 15.35 1.01 -1.53
C ILE A 214 15.61 2.39 -0.92
N ASN A 215 16.56 2.45 0.02
CA ASN A 215 16.95 3.71 0.64
C ASN A 215 17.70 4.59 -0.38
N PRO A 216 17.17 5.77 -0.76
CA PRO A 216 17.82 6.62 -1.75
C PRO A 216 19.20 7.13 -1.28
N ARG A 217 19.46 7.07 0.04
CA ARG A 217 20.72 7.53 0.64
C ARG A 217 21.75 6.42 0.85
N GLU A 218 21.43 5.18 0.50
CA GLU A 218 22.34 4.05 0.75
C GLU A 218 23.70 4.25 0.08
N LYS A 219 23.71 4.79 -1.14
CA LYS A 219 24.93 5.10 -1.88
C LYS A 219 25.77 6.18 -1.19
N GLU A 220 25.14 7.23 -0.68
CA GLU A 220 25.81 8.32 0.01
C GLU A 220 26.40 7.83 1.34
N ILE A 221 25.61 7.07 2.11
CA ILE A 221 26.04 6.44 3.36
C ILE A 221 27.27 5.54 3.13
N ALA A 222 27.25 4.70 2.10
CA ALA A 222 28.37 3.81 1.78
C ALA A 222 29.64 4.57 1.36
N GLN A 223 29.51 5.72 0.70
CA GLN A 223 30.63 6.53 0.24
C GLN A 223 31.25 7.37 1.36
N ASP A 224 30.42 7.98 2.20
CA ASP A 224 30.86 8.89 3.25
C ASP A 224 31.22 8.17 4.56
N GLY A 225 30.69 6.97 4.79
CA GLY A 225 30.84 6.25 6.07
C GLY A 225 30.38 7.12 7.24
N GLU A 226 31.21 7.21 8.29
CA GLU A 226 30.88 8.01 9.48
C GLU A 226 30.69 9.51 9.22
N ILE A 227 31.30 10.04 8.14
CA ILE A 227 31.20 11.47 7.78
C ILE A 227 29.75 11.84 7.42
N TYR A 228 28.97 10.88 6.90
CA TYR A 228 27.56 11.07 6.57
C TYR A 228 26.78 11.61 7.78
N TRP A 229 26.95 11.00 8.95
CA TRP A 229 26.21 11.38 10.15
C TRP A 229 26.55 12.79 10.63
N SER A 230 27.82 13.19 10.55
CA SER A 230 28.24 14.56 10.88
C SER A 230 27.72 15.58 9.88
N ARG A 231 27.71 15.26 8.57
CA ARG A 231 27.20 16.17 7.52
C ARG A 231 25.69 16.39 7.65
N HIS A 232 24.96 15.34 8.00
CA HIS A 232 23.50 15.35 8.13
C HIS A 232 23.03 15.53 9.58
N GLU A 233 23.87 15.98 10.51
CA GLU A 233 23.55 16.11 11.95
C GLU A 233 22.22 16.85 12.19
N LYS A 234 21.94 17.89 11.40
CA LYS A 234 20.72 18.71 11.51
C LYS A 234 19.42 17.93 11.22
N GLU A 235 19.51 16.83 10.49
CA GLU A 235 18.37 15.97 10.16
C GLU A 235 18.06 14.99 11.30
N PHE A 236 19.08 14.60 12.07
CA PHE A 236 18.96 13.71 13.22
C PHE A 236 18.61 14.50 14.48
N LYS A 237 17.34 14.89 14.59
CA LYS A 237 16.84 15.57 15.79
C LYS A 237 17.05 14.70 17.03
N LYS A 238 17.69 15.28 18.06
CA LYS A 238 17.81 14.64 19.37
C LYS A 238 16.43 14.32 19.94
N ARG A 239 16.26 13.11 20.47
CA ARG A 239 15.03 12.71 21.16
C ARG A 239 14.96 13.46 22.48
N THR A 240 14.13 14.50 22.55
CA THR A 240 13.90 15.29 23.77
C THR A 240 13.19 14.50 24.87
N ASN A 241 12.55 13.39 24.49
CA ASN A 241 11.68 12.59 25.35
C ASN A 241 12.32 11.23 25.72
N ALA A 242 13.64 11.09 25.56
CA ALA A 242 14.33 9.85 25.90
C ALA A 242 14.13 9.52 27.39
N GLY A 243 13.70 8.29 27.68
CA GLY A 243 13.44 7.84 29.05
C GLY A 243 12.05 8.16 29.60
N MET A 244 11.18 8.83 28.84
CA MET A 244 9.77 8.97 29.24
C MET A 244 8.98 7.70 28.87
N GLU A 245 8.21 7.20 29.84
CA GLU A 245 7.29 6.08 29.62
C GLU A 245 6.01 6.58 28.95
N GLU A 246 5.60 5.90 27.88
CA GLU A 246 4.34 6.18 27.22
C GLU A 246 3.18 5.46 27.91
N LEU A 247 1.96 6.02 27.81
CA LEU A 247 0.76 5.35 28.32
C LEU A 247 0.62 3.93 27.72
N PRO A 248 0.23 2.93 28.55
CA PRO A 248 -0.03 1.58 28.08
C PRO A 248 -1.09 1.54 26.97
N VAL A 249 -0.83 0.75 25.93
CA VAL A 249 -1.77 0.54 24.79
C VAL A 249 -2.20 -0.92 24.62
N ILE A 250 -1.64 -1.83 25.44
CA ILE A 250 -1.98 -3.25 25.40
C ILE A 250 -3.02 -3.52 26.49
N PHE A 251 -4.26 -3.72 26.07
CA PHE A 251 -5.37 -4.11 26.93
C PHE A 251 -5.92 -5.49 26.52
N ALA A 252 -7.04 -5.89 27.12
CA ALA A 252 -7.64 -7.21 26.88
C ALA A 252 -7.88 -7.49 25.39
N SER A 253 -8.28 -6.49 24.61
CA SER A 253 -8.55 -6.65 23.18
C SER A 253 -7.27 -6.86 22.35
N GLN A 254 -6.18 -6.13 22.64
CA GLN A 254 -4.87 -6.38 22.03
C GLN A 254 -4.31 -7.75 22.41
N ILE A 255 -4.45 -8.14 23.68
CA ILE A 255 -4.03 -9.47 24.16
C ILE A 255 -4.77 -10.58 23.40
N GLN A 256 -6.06 -10.41 23.13
CA GLN A 256 -6.83 -11.37 22.34
C GLN A 256 -6.28 -11.51 20.91
N VAL A 257 -5.91 -10.40 20.27
CA VAL A 257 -5.30 -10.43 18.93
C VAL A 257 -3.93 -11.12 18.95
N LEU A 258 -3.07 -10.79 19.93
CA LEU A 258 -1.75 -11.43 20.09
C LEU A 258 -1.88 -12.94 20.34
N ARG A 259 -2.85 -13.36 21.16
CA ARG A 259 -3.14 -14.79 21.38
C ARG A 259 -3.63 -15.48 20.12
N SER A 260 -4.45 -14.80 19.30
CA SER A 260 -4.88 -15.31 18.00
C SER A 260 -3.71 -15.47 17.03
N ILE A 261 -2.79 -14.51 17.00
CA ILE A 261 -1.57 -14.60 16.17
C ILE A 261 -0.75 -15.82 16.61
N LYS A 262 -0.50 -15.97 17.92
CA LYS A 262 0.26 -17.10 18.46
C LYS A 262 -0.37 -18.47 18.16
N LYS A 263 -1.69 -18.56 18.05
CA LYS A 263 -2.37 -19.84 17.75
C LYS A 263 -2.22 -20.27 16.29
N ASN A 264 -2.01 -19.30 15.39
CA ASN A 264 -1.93 -19.51 13.95
C ASN A 264 -0.47 -19.53 13.43
N LEU A 265 0.50 -19.50 14.34
CA LEU A 265 1.93 -19.71 14.10
C LEU A 265 2.33 -21.03 14.78
#